data_AF-A0AAW8ZXZ5-F1
#
_entry.id   AF-A0AAW8ZXZ5-F1
#
_cell.length_a   1.000
_cell.length_b   1.000
_cell.length_c   1.000
_cell.angle_alpha   90.00
_cell.angle_beta   90.00
_cell.angle_gamma   90.00
#
_symmetry.space_group_name_H-M   'P 1'
#
loop_
_entity.id
_entity.type
_entity.pdbx_description
1 polymer ?
#
loop_
_entity_poly.entity_id
_entity_poly.type
_entity_poly.pdbx_seq_one_letter_code
_entity_poly.pdbx_strand_id
1 'polypeptide(L)'
;MSNCTSNAQEVSVTSLVNQRVGPLNQIITPPTPLAGALQVAVIEALTINAVSKLEEEEMTAAFIGAMAATIPWFADAFPTELTPGFDWHKYSKSGRGETSEGSTGADFALLIRIGFDTARVAVFQAKQTSNDGSVNIHRMSPNRPAEGKLPQPQILRLAEHGLRALPNRSSVSSLTWVHYAAYENENCFCIPLSSITTVVDSYIDMDNSINLKLKERVDKLIEDKHPRLAEAAKEIACELWADHERRSINRNSDSLDLVHLLTIGASTPWGFDAPGWLPLDGKTAIDGFVQRTSGSLRLIEAYVALPPTPENTPTTEGGAPQSPKGKIVASLNKAAEGKDWTPKQTNSGKAVSRKLSV
;
A
#
# COMPACT_ATOMS: atom_id res chain seq x y z
N MET A 1 -29.26 -23.58 -1.14
CA MET A 1 -29.72 -22.88 -2.36
C MET A 1 -28.79 -21.70 -2.64
N SER A 2 -27.50 -21.92 -2.90
CA SER A 2 -26.47 -20.86 -2.88
C SER A 2 -25.60 -20.76 -4.15
N ASN A 3 -26.01 -21.36 -5.28
CA ASN A 3 -25.17 -21.42 -6.49
C ASN A 3 -25.69 -20.60 -7.70
N CYS A 4 -26.86 -19.94 -7.62
CA CYS A 4 -27.41 -19.21 -8.78
C CYS A 4 -27.10 -17.70 -8.79
N THR A 5 -26.84 -17.07 -7.64
CA THR A 5 -26.62 -15.61 -7.55
C THR A 5 -25.19 -15.20 -7.91
N SER A 6 -24.18 -16.00 -7.56
CA SER A 6 -22.76 -15.70 -7.84
C SER A 6 -22.46 -15.64 -9.35
N ASN A 7 -23.10 -16.49 -10.15
CA ASN A 7 -22.83 -16.60 -11.59
C ASN A 7 -23.46 -15.43 -12.39
N ALA A 8 -24.58 -14.86 -11.95
CA ALA A 8 -25.21 -13.71 -12.63
C ALA A 8 -24.44 -12.40 -12.37
N GLN A 9 -23.94 -12.23 -11.15
CA GLN A 9 -23.08 -11.10 -10.79
C GLN A 9 -21.76 -11.15 -11.58
N GLU A 10 -21.12 -12.31 -11.61
CA GLU A 10 -19.89 -12.55 -12.38
C GLU A 10 -20.01 -12.09 -13.83
N VAL A 11 -21.06 -12.56 -14.51
CA VAL A 11 -21.34 -12.22 -15.91
C VAL A 11 -21.58 -10.72 -16.05
N SER A 12 -22.26 -10.10 -15.09
CA SER A 12 -22.56 -8.66 -15.12
C SER A 12 -21.32 -7.80 -14.91
N VAL A 13 -20.48 -8.10 -13.91
CA VAL A 13 -19.21 -7.39 -13.65
C VAL A 13 -18.28 -7.56 -14.85
N THR A 14 -18.11 -8.79 -15.35
CA THR A 14 -17.27 -9.07 -16.52
C THR A 14 -17.77 -8.36 -17.77
N SER A 15 -19.09 -8.33 -18.00
CA SER A 15 -19.69 -7.58 -19.10
C SER A 15 -19.39 -6.09 -18.98
N LEU A 16 -19.51 -5.51 -17.78
CA LEU A 16 -19.25 -4.08 -17.56
C LEU A 16 -17.77 -3.71 -17.79
N VAL A 17 -16.85 -4.55 -17.30
CA VAL A 17 -15.41 -4.41 -17.56
C VAL A 17 -15.14 -4.49 -19.06
N ASN A 18 -15.67 -5.51 -19.75
CA ASN A 18 -15.46 -5.71 -21.18
C ASN A 18 -16.01 -4.56 -22.03
N GLN A 19 -17.13 -3.96 -21.63
CA GLN A 19 -17.69 -2.78 -22.30
C GLN A 19 -16.77 -1.56 -22.19
N ARG A 20 -15.99 -1.46 -21.10
CA ARG A 20 -15.18 -0.28 -20.81
C ARG A 20 -13.76 -0.38 -21.33
N VAL A 21 -13.11 -1.51 -21.11
CA VAL A 21 -11.68 -1.71 -21.39
C VAL A 21 -11.38 -2.90 -22.29
N GLY A 22 -12.43 -3.56 -22.82
CA GLY A 22 -12.29 -4.76 -23.64
C GLY A 22 -12.07 -6.04 -22.83
N PRO A 23 -11.98 -7.20 -23.51
CA PRO A 23 -11.81 -8.49 -22.85
C PRO A 23 -10.45 -8.59 -22.14
N LEU A 24 -10.47 -9.06 -20.89
CA LEU A 24 -9.27 -9.26 -20.07
C LEU A 24 -9.13 -10.73 -19.67
N ASN A 25 -7.89 -11.23 -19.69
CA ASN A 25 -7.56 -12.51 -19.06
C ASN A 25 -7.50 -12.29 -17.55
N GLN A 26 -8.53 -12.72 -16.82
CA GLN A 26 -8.54 -12.61 -15.36
C GLN A 26 -7.91 -13.84 -14.72
N ILE A 27 -7.02 -13.63 -13.74
CA ILE A 27 -6.41 -14.72 -12.96
C ILE A 27 -7.39 -15.28 -11.93
N ILE A 28 -8.37 -14.48 -11.49
CA ILE A 28 -9.43 -14.91 -10.55
C ILE A 28 -10.80 -14.60 -11.14
N THR A 29 -11.65 -15.62 -11.12
CA THR A 29 -13.07 -15.58 -11.51
C THR A 29 -13.91 -16.18 -10.38
N PRO A 30 -15.02 -15.53 -9.94
CA PRO A 30 -15.56 -14.25 -10.41
C PRO A 30 -14.79 -13.01 -9.90
N PRO A 31 -14.74 -11.91 -10.67
CA PRO A 31 -14.34 -10.61 -10.12
C PRO A 31 -15.47 -10.03 -9.27
N THR A 32 -15.14 -9.55 -8.06
CA THR A 32 -16.05 -8.70 -7.27
C THR A 32 -16.26 -7.34 -7.96
N PRO A 33 -17.31 -6.57 -7.62
CA PRO A 33 -17.49 -5.22 -8.16
C PRO A 33 -16.27 -4.32 -7.95
N LEU A 34 -15.63 -4.40 -6.77
CA LEU A 34 -14.38 -3.69 -6.49
C LEU A 34 -13.24 -4.17 -7.42
N ALA A 35 -13.10 -5.48 -7.64
CA ALA A 35 -12.08 -5.99 -8.55
C ALA A 35 -12.29 -5.48 -9.99
N GLY A 36 -13.52 -5.49 -10.49
CA GLY A 36 -13.86 -4.92 -11.80
C GLY A 36 -13.54 -3.42 -11.89
N ALA A 37 -13.85 -2.65 -10.86
CA ALA A 37 -13.52 -1.23 -10.79
C ALA A 37 -12.00 -0.96 -10.84
N LEU A 38 -11.23 -1.76 -10.08
CA LEU A 38 -9.77 -1.65 -10.04
C LEU A 38 -9.12 -2.07 -11.37
N GLN A 39 -9.69 -3.06 -12.06
CA GLN A 39 -9.24 -3.45 -13.40
C GLN A 39 -9.40 -2.30 -14.39
N VAL A 40 -10.60 -1.72 -14.45
CA VAL A 40 -10.89 -0.57 -15.32
C VAL A 40 -9.96 0.59 -14.98
N ALA A 41 -9.81 0.93 -13.69
CA ALA A 41 -8.96 2.04 -13.25
C ALA A 41 -7.50 1.89 -13.69
N VAL A 42 -6.92 0.71 -13.51
CA VAL A 42 -5.51 0.46 -13.87
C VAL A 42 -5.32 0.57 -15.37
N ILE A 43 -6.21 0.01 -16.18
CA ILE A 43 -6.09 0.05 -17.64
C ILE A 43 -6.29 1.45 -18.19
N GLU A 44 -7.24 2.21 -17.65
CA GLU A 44 -7.43 3.62 -18.02
C GLU A 44 -6.20 4.47 -17.67
N ALA A 45 -5.63 4.30 -16.47
CA ALA A 45 -4.42 5.00 -16.07
C ALA A 45 -3.23 4.65 -16.98
N LEU A 46 -3.06 3.37 -17.34
CA LEU A 46 -2.02 2.94 -18.27
C LEU A 46 -2.25 3.47 -19.69
N THR A 47 -3.49 3.56 -20.14
CA THR A 47 -3.84 4.17 -21.45
C THR A 47 -3.45 5.65 -21.47
N ILE A 48 -3.70 6.38 -20.39
CA ILE A 48 -3.27 7.79 -20.25
C ILE A 48 -1.73 7.87 -20.29
N ASN A 49 -1.05 6.94 -19.61
CA ASN A 49 0.41 6.88 -19.60
C ASN A 49 1.00 6.61 -20.99
N ALA A 50 0.42 5.69 -21.76
CA ALA A 50 0.87 5.36 -23.10
C ALA A 50 0.86 6.58 -24.04
N VAL A 51 -0.10 7.49 -23.85
CA VAL A 51 -0.22 8.73 -24.63
C VAL A 51 0.66 9.85 -24.07
N SER A 52 0.66 10.03 -22.75
CA SER A 52 1.21 11.22 -22.10
C SER A 52 2.65 11.04 -21.60
N LYS A 53 3.14 9.81 -21.48
CA LYS A 53 4.45 9.44 -20.90
C LYS A 53 4.65 10.08 -19.54
N LEU A 54 3.80 9.69 -18.59
CA LEU A 54 3.75 10.28 -17.27
C LEU A 54 5.01 9.96 -16.46
N GLU A 55 5.46 10.93 -15.69
CA GLU A 55 6.51 10.75 -14.69
C GLU A 55 5.97 10.02 -13.43
N GLU A 56 6.85 9.61 -12.51
CA GLU A 56 6.51 8.78 -11.34
C GLU A 56 5.38 9.34 -10.48
N GLU A 57 5.38 10.64 -10.24
CA GLU A 57 4.34 11.30 -9.43
C GLU A 57 3.00 11.38 -10.19
N GLU A 58 3.08 11.62 -11.48
CA GLU A 58 1.92 11.76 -12.37
C GLU A 58 1.25 10.41 -12.59
N MET A 59 2.01 9.33 -12.74
CA MET A 59 1.49 7.97 -12.84
C MET A 59 0.75 7.56 -11.57
N THR A 60 1.33 7.85 -10.40
CA THR A 60 0.69 7.61 -9.11
C THR A 60 -0.60 8.44 -8.96
N ALA A 61 -0.61 9.68 -9.48
CA ALA A 61 -1.79 10.53 -9.52
C ALA A 61 -2.87 10.01 -10.50
N ALA A 62 -2.46 9.47 -11.65
CA ALA A 62 -3.36 8.86 -12.63
C ALA A 62 -4.05 7.63 -12.05
N PHE A 63 -3.31 6.75 -11.35
CA PHE A 63 -3.90 5.59 -10.68
C PHE A 63 -4.96 5.97 -9.65
N ILE A 64 -4.64 6.85 -8.71
CA ILE A 64 -5.61 7.27 -7.68
C ILE A 64 -6.80 8.01 -8.28
N GLY A 65 -6.57 8.83 -9.32
CA GLY A 65 -7.64 9.54 -10.04
C GLY A 65 -8.59 8.60 -10.76
N ALA A 66 -8.05 7.62 -11.49
CA ALA A 66 -8.84 6.59 -12.16
C ALA A 66 -9.63 5.74 -11.16
N MET A 67 -8.98 5.29 -10.07
CA MET A 67 -9.67 4.55 -9.00
C MET A 67 -10.80 5.38 -8.36
N ALA A 68 -10.57 6.66 -8.08
CA ALA A 68 -11.59 7.54 -7.53
C ALA A 68 -12.78 7.76 -8.47
N ALA A 69 -12.57 7.63 -9.79
CA ALA A 69 -13.62 7.77 -10.78
C ALA A 69 -14.40 6.47 -11.02
N THR A 70 -13.73 5.31 -11.09
CA THR A 70 -14.35 4.04 -11.46
C THR A 70 -15.03 3.34 -10.29
N ILE A 71 -14.44 3.45 -9.10
CA ILE A 71 -14.92 2.72 -7.92
C ILE A 71 -16.36 3.11 -7.53
N PRO A 72 -16.73 4.41 -7.44
CA PRO A 72 -18.12 4.79 -7.16
C PRO A 72 -19.11 4.30 -8.22
N TRP A 73 -18.71 4.31 -9.49
CA TRP A 73 -19.56 3.86 -10.60
C TRP A 73 -19.90 2.36 -10.48
N PHE A 74 -18.93 1.52 -10.14
CA PHE A 74 -19.20 0.11 -9.86
C PHE A 74 -20.07 -0.08 -8.60
N ALA A 75 -19.83 0.70 -7.54
CA ALA A 75 -20.68 0.60 -6.35
C ALA A 75 -22.15 0.94 -6.65
N ASP A 76 -22.40 1.94 -7.48
CA ASP A 76 -23.76 2.32 -7.92
C ASP A 76 -24.39 1.25 -8.83
N ALA A 77 -23.59 0.57 -9.67
CA ALA A 77 -24.07 -0.50 -10.55
C ALA A 77 -24.39 -1.80 -9.79
N PHE A 78 -23.81 -2.01 -8.61
CA PHE A 78 -23.97 -3.22 -7.80
C PHE A 78 -24.39 -2.91 -6.34
N PRO A 79 -25.55 -2.22 -6.12
CA PRO A 79 -25.90 -1.62 -4.83
C PRO A 79 -26.31 -2.64 -3.74
N THR A 80 -26.62 -3.87 -4.12
CA THR A 80 -27.02 -4.95 -3.21
C THR A 80 -25.84 -5.79 -2.72
N GLU A 81 -24.65 -5.55 -3.27
CA GLU A 81 -23.48 -6.40 -3.04
C GLU A 81 -22.58 -5.83 -1.96
N LEU A 82 -22.08 -6.71 -1.08
CA LEU A 82 -21.05 -6.36 -0.12
C LEU A 82 -19.77 -6.00 -0.89
N THR A 83 -19.47 -4.71 -0.98
CA THR A 83 -18.25 -4.23 -1.62
C THR A 83 -17.23 -3.93 -0.52
N PRO A 84 -16.05 -4.57 -0.51
CA PRO A 84 -15.00 -4.24 0.42
C PRO A 84 -14.67 -2.74 0.36
N GLY A 85 -14.36 -2.15 1.51
CA GLY A 85 -13.84 -0.79 1.55
C GLY A 85 -12.48 -0.71 0.88
N PHE A 86 -12.15 0.44 0.30
CA PHE A 86 -10.87 0.66 -0.34
C PHE A 86 -10.31 2.03 0.07
N ASP A 87 -9.16 2.02 0.72
CA ASP A 87 -8.44 3.23 1.11
C ASP A 87 -7.10 3.31 0.35
N TRP A 88 -6.83 4.47 -0.24
CA TRP A 88 -5.52 4.83 -0.77
C TRP A 88 -4.74 5.60 0.29
N HIS A 89 -3.54 5.17 0.62
CA HIS A 89 -2.65 5.85 1.55
C HIS A 89 -1.44 6.44 0.82
N LYS A 90 -1.12 7.71 1.12
CA LYS A 90 0.09 8.37 0.60
C LYS A 90 1.11 8.57 1.71
N TYR A 91 2.38 8.38 1.37
CA TYR A 91 3.50 8.82 2.20
C TYR A 91 3.92 10.23 1.75
N SER A 92 4.20 11.11 2.72
CA SER A 92 4.49 12.52 2.41
C SER A 92 5.88 12.70 1.83
N LYS A 93 6.00 13.35 0.66
CA LYS A 93 7.30 13.63 0.01
C LYS A 93 8.14 14.66 0.78
N SER A 94 7.48 15.73 1.23
CA SER A 94 8.09 16.84 1.96
C SER A 94 8.00 16.70 3.48
N GLY A 95 7.42 15.60 3.98
CA GLY A 95 7.29 15.35 5.41
C GLY A 95 8.66 15.20 6.07
N ARG A 96 8.76 15.69 7.31
CA ARG A 96 9.93 15.47 8.19
C ARG A 96 9.69 14.38 9.24
N GLY A 97 8.54 13.69 9.17
CA GLY A 97 8.15 12.66 10.11
C GLY A 97 8.48 11.25 9.63
N GLU A 98 8.38 10.30 10.55
CA GLU A 98 8.65 8.86 10.35
C GLU A 98 7.77 8.20 9.28
N THR A 99 6.65 8.81 8.93
CA THR A 99 5.75 8.35 7.87
C THR A 99 6.03 9.00 6.51
N SER A 100 7.11 9.77 6.36
CA SER A 100 7.48 10.39 5.08
C SER A 100 8.07 9.38 4.10
N GLU A 101 7.93 9.61 2.79
CA GLU A 101 8.56 8.79 1.73
C GLU A 101 10.07 8.68 1.95
N GLY A 102 10.69 9.79 2.35
CA GLY A 102 12.09 9.81 2.73
C GLY A 102 12.38 8.76 3.81
N SER A 103 11.53 8.59 4.80
CA SER A 103 11.78 7.73 5.97
C SER A 103 11.35 6.28 5.77
N THR A 104 10.29 6.03 5.01
CA THR A 104 9.72 4.70 4.73
C THR A 104 10.24 4.09 3.44
N GLY A 105 10.72 4.89 2.50
CA GLY A 105 11.08 4.44 1.16
C GLY A 105 9.91 3.97 0.30
N ALA A 106 8.66 4.24 0.70
CA ALA A 106 7.44 3.90 -0.01
C ALA A 106 6.70 5.15 -0.52
N ASP A 107 6.05 5.06 -1.68
CA ASP A 107 5.28 6.16 -2.26
C ASP A 107 3.82 6.12 -1.84
N PHE A 108 3.22 4.92 -1.87
CA PHE A 108 1.82 4.72 -1.48
C PHE A 108 1.56 3.33 -0.90
N ALA A 109 0.38 3.17 -0.30
CA ALA A 109 -0.13 1.88 0.13
C ALA A 109 -1.63 1.78 -0.14
N LEU A 110 -2.11 0.55 -0.32
CA LEU A 110 -3.51 0.24 -0.58
C LEU A 110 -4.05 -0.62 0.55
N LEU A 111 -5.22 -0.28 1.06
CA LEU A 111 -5.91 -1.03 2.11
C LEU A 111 -7.29 -1.46 1.62
N ILE A 112 -7.55 -2.76 1.62
CA ILE A 112 -8.86 -3.34 1.30
C ILE A 112 -9.51 -3.78 2.62
N ARG A 113 -10.64 -3.16 2.99
CA ARG A 113 -11.41 -3.49 4.19
C ARG A 113 -12.48 -4.52 3.86
N ILE A 114 -12.26 -5.76 4.26
CA ILE A 114 -13.16 -6.87 3.95
C ILE A 114 -14.31 -6.93 4.97
N GLY A 115 -14.03 -6.54 6.21
CA GLY A 115 -15.01 -6.39 7.28
C GLY A 115 -14.67 -5.22 8.21
N PHE A 116 -15.38 -5.14 9.34
CA PHE A 116 -15.18 -4.08 10.34
C PHE A 116 -13.81 -4.13 11.02
N ASP A 117 -13.28 -5.34 11.21
CA ASP A 117 -12.05 -5.65 11.92
C ASP A 117 -11.04 -6.42 11.07
N THR A 118 -11.36 -6.67 9.79
CA THR A 118 -10.50 -7.43 8.88
C THR A 118 -10.19 -6.62 7.64
N ALA A 119 -8.90 -6.48 7.35
CA ALA A 119 -8.42 -5.79 6.17
C ALA A 119 -7.18 -6.47 5.60
N ARG A 120 -6.80 -6.11 4.38
CA ARG A 120 -5.53 -6.50 3.78
C ARG A 120 -4.82 -5.27 3.24
N VAL A 121 -3.49 -5.31 3.25
CA VAL A 121 -2.67 -4.17 2.83
C VAL A 121 -1.54 -4.57 1.91
N ALA A 122 -1.22 -3.70 0.96
CA ALA A 122 -0.03 -3.78 0.13
C ALA A 122 0.66 -2.40 0.06
N VAL A 123 1.99 -2.38 0.10
CA VAL A 123 2.82 -1.16 0.08
C VAL A 123 3.62 -1.13 -1.22
N PHE A 124 3.74 0.05 -1.81
CA PHE A 124 4.32 0.22 -3.14
C PHE A 124 5.35 1.34 -3.16
N GLN A 125 6.49 1.06 -3.79
CA GLN A 125 7.37 2.07 -4.35
C GLN A 125 7.21 2.06 -5.87
N ALA A 126 6.69 3.15 -6.43
CA ALA A 126 6.56 3.32 -7.86
C ALA A 126 7.92 3.58 -8.50
N LYS A 127 8.15 2.98 -9.67
CA LYS A 127 9.35 3.19 -10.48
C LYS A 127 9.03 3.09 -11.97
N GLN A 128 9.56 4.01 -12.76
CA GLN A 128 9.62 3.81 -14.20
C GLN A 128 10.66 2.74 -14.52
N THR A 129 10.37 1.85 -15.46
CA THR A 129 11.38 0.95 -16.00
C THR A 129 12.28 1.68 -17.00
N SER A 130 13.51 1.18 -17.13
CA SER A 130 14.42 1.56 -18.21
C SER A 130 14.02 0.85 -19.50
N ASN A 131 14.57 1.27 -20.64
CA ASN A 131 14.27 0.67 -21.95
C ASN A 131 14.58 -0.83 -22.04
N ASP A 132 15.44 -1.36 -21.17
CA ASP A 132 15.78 -2.78 -21.07
C ASP A 132 14.85 -3.56 -20.10
N GLY A 133 13.80 -2.91 -19.58
CA GLY A 133 12.86 -3.47 -18.61
C GLY A 133 13.37 -3.45 -17.16
N SER A 134 14.55 -2.90 -16.90
CA SER A 134 15.15 -2.87 -15.57
C SER A 134 14.61 -1.73 -14.70
N VAL A 135 14.51 -1.98 -13.40
CA VAL A 135 14.02 -1.03 -12.40
C VAL A 135 15.21 -0.60 -11.53
N ASN A 136 15.56 0.69 -11.58
CA ASN A 136 16.60 1.23 -10.72
C ASN A 136 16.09 1.36 -9.26
N ILE A 137 16.73 0.61 -8.36
CA ILE A 137 16.40 0.58 -6.93
C ILE A 137 17.42 1.35 -6.08
N HIS A 138 18.49 1.84 -6.71
CA HIS A 138 19.58 2.56 -6.06
C HIS A 138 19.32 4.06 -6.00
N ARG A 139 18.25 4.46 -5.31
CA ARG A 139 17.99 5.87 -4.97
C ARG A 139 18.43 6.13 -3.54
N MET A 140 19.29 7.12 -3.34
CA MET A 140 19.74 7.50 -2.00
C MET A 140 18.67 8.33 -1.29
N SER A 141 18.15 7.83 -0.18
CA SER A 141 17.22 8.56 0.69
C SER A 141 17.99 9.57 1.56
N PRO A 142 17.38 10.72 1.92
CA PRO A 142 18.09 11.82 2.57
C PRO A 142 18.42 11.53 4.05
N ASN A 143 19.36 12.27 4.63
CA ASN A 143 19.60 12.24 6.08
C ASN A 143 18.32 12.65 6.84
N ARG A 144 17.97 11.93 7.92
CA ARG A 144 16.88 12.25 8.85
C ARG A 144 17.39 12.23 10.30
N PRO A 145 18.11 13.28 10.73
CA PRO A 145 18.70 13.31 12.08
C PRO A 145 17.68 13.17 13.21
N ALA A 146 16.49 13.75 13.05
CA ALA A 146 15.42 13.68 14.04
C ALA A 146 14.90 12.25 14.28
N GLU A 147 15.09 11.36 13.30
CA GLU A 147 14.69 9.95 13.36
C GLU A 147 15.91 9.03 13.58
N GLY A 148 17.10 9.60 13.76
CA GLY A 148 18.35 8.85 13.85
C GLY A 148 18.71 8.07 12.57
N LYS A 149 18.16 8.43 11.39
CA LYS A 149 18.46 7.73 10.13
C LYS A 149 19.48 8.47 9.30
N LEU A 150 20.59 7.82 9.00
CA LEU A 150 21.58 8.31 8.03
C LEU A 150 21.08 8.13 6.60
N PRO A 151 21.64 8.86 5.61
CA PRO A 151 21.33 8.60 4.20
C PRO A 151 21.67 7.16 3.84
N GLN A 152 20.73 6.47 3.20
CA GLN A 152 20.91 5.09 2.76
C GLN A 152 20.04 4.81 1.54
N PRO A 153 20.30 3.73 0.78
CA PRO A 153 19.45 3.32 -0.33
C PRO A 153 17.99 3.12 0.09
N GLN A 154 17.07 3.60 -0.74
CA GLN A 154 15.63 3.59 -0.49
C GLN A 154 15.09 2.17 -0.26
N ILE A 155 15.67 1.16 -0.90
CA ILE A 155 15.31 -0.25 -0.70
C ILE A 155 15.47 -0.70 0.76
N LEU A 156 16.48 -0.21 1.48
CA LEU A 156 16.67 -0.52 2.89
C LEU A 156 15.59 0.11 3.76
N ARG A 157 15.18 1.34 3.45
CA ARG A 157 14.07 2.00 4.15
C ARG A 157 12.74 1.27 3.90
N LEU A 158 12.52 0.85 2.66
CA LEU A 158 11.33 0.10 2.26
C LEU A 158 11.26 -1.26 2.96
N ALA A 159 12.38 -1.99 3.02
CA ALA A 159 12.48 -3.27 3.73
C ALA A 159 12.26 -3.08 5.24
N GLU A 160 12.90 -2.08 5.85
CA GLU A 160 12.73 -1.75 7.27
C GLU A 160 11.26 -1.41 7.60
N HIS A 161 10.63 -0.60 6.76
CA HIS A 161 9.23 -0.20 6.91
C HIS A 161 8.28 -1.41 6.86
N GLY A 162 8.51 -2.33 5.93
CA GLY A 162 7.79 -3.59 5.85
C GLY A 162 7.99 -4.46 7.09
N LEU A 163 9.24 -4.67 7.52
CA LEU A 163 9.56 -5.53 8.67
C LEU A 163 9.00 -5.00 9.98
N ARG A 164 8.93 -3.68 10.17
CA ARG A 164 8.31 -3.05 11.35
C ARG A 164 6.82 -3.36 11.50
N ALA A 165 6.14 -3.72 10.41
CA ALA A 165 4.72 -4.11 10.44
C ALA A 165 4.51 -5.60 10.75
N LEU A 166 5.58 -6.39 10.83
CA LEU A 166 5.53 -7.83 11.09
C LEU A 166 6.03 -8.16 12.51
N PRO A 167 5.74 -9.37 13.03
CA PRO A 167 6.30 -9.83 14.29
C PRO A 167 7.83 -9.80 14.31
N ASN A 168 8.39 -9.57 15.50
CA ASN A 168 9.83 -9.61 15.74
C ASN A 168 10.43 -10.93 15.20
N ARG A 169 11.56 -10.83 14.49
CA ARG A 169 12.28 -11.92 13.78
C ARG A 169 11.78 -12.27 12.38
N SER A 170 10.88 -11.48 11.80
CA SER A 170 10.57 -11.59 10.38
C SER A 170 11.79 -11.22 9.52
N SER A 171 11.90 -11.83 8.34
CA SER A 171 12.97 -11.60 7.36
C SER A 171 12.41 -11.01 6.07
N VAL A 172 13.29 -10.60 5.16
CA VAL A 172 12.90 -10.04 3.84
C VAL A 172 12.01 -11.00 3.05
N SER A 173 12.20 -12.32 3.20
CA SER A 173 11.34 -13.34 2.60
C SER A 173 9.87 -13.25 3.02
N SER A 174 9.56 -12.62 4.17
CA SER A 174 8.20 -12.39 4.63
C SER A 174 7.54 -11.14 4.02
N LEU A 175 8.30 -10.32 3.27
CA LEU A 175 7.82 -9.09 2.63
C LEU A 175 7.17 -9.38 1.27
N THR A 176 6.20 -10.29 1.25
CA THR A 176 5.42 -10.64 0.06
C THR A 176 4.47 -9.53 -0.39
N TRP A 177 4.20 -8.57 0.49
CA TRP A 177 3.19 -7.50 0.35
C TRP A 177 3.78 -6.10 0.18
N VAL A 178 5.10 -6.01 0.13
CA VAL A 178 5.85 -4.78 -0.14
C VAL A 178 6.46 -4.92 -1.52
N HIS A 179 6.10 -4.01 -2.42
CA HIS A 179 6.35 -4.16 -3.85
C HIS A 179 7.09 -2.96 -4.42
N TYR A 180 7.93 -3.22 -5.41
CA TYR A 180 8.20 -2.22 -6.44
C TYR A 180 7.08 -2.29 -7.48
N ALA A 181 6.33 -1.21 -7.66
CA ALA A 181 5.37 -1.04 -8.76
C ALA A 181 6.12 -0.43 -9.96
N ALA A 182 6.62 -1.30 -10.82
CA ALA A 182 7.32 -0.93 -12.04
C ALA A 182 6.32 -0.63 -13.15
N TYR A 183 6.41 0.53 -13.79
CA TYR A 183 5.54 0.88 -14.90
C TYR A 183 6.33 1.21 -16.17
N GLU A 184 5.75 0.76 -17.28
CA GLU A 184 6.10 1.02 -18.68
C GLU A 184 4.95 1.80 -19.34
N ASN A 185 5.06 2.07 -20.64
CA ASN A 185 4.03 2.80 -21.38
C ASN A 185 2.62 2.21 -21.17
N GLU A 186 2.45 0.90 -21.39
CA GLU A 186 1.14 0.22 -21.39
C GLU A 186 1.02 -0.86 -20.31
N ASN A 187 2.02 -1.02 -19.46
CA ASN A 187 2.06 -2.08 -18.46
C ASN A 187 2.51 -1.57 -17.10
N CYS A 188 2.00 -2.17 -16.03
CA CYS A 188 2.55 -2.02 -14.70
C CYS A 188 2.58 -3.38 -14.00
N PHE A 189 3.76 -3.76 -13.52
CA PHE A 189 3.98 -5.00 -12.79
C PHE A 189 4.60 -4.73 -11.43
N CYS A 190 4.35 -5.63 -10.49
CA CYS A 190 4.74 -5.54 -9.10
C CYS A 190 5.77 -6.63 -8.80
N ILE A 191 6.95 -6.23 -8.32
CA ILE A 191 7.98 -7.15 -7.83
C ILE A 191 7.94 -7.13 -6.30
N PRO A 192 7.52 -8.22 -5.62
CA PRO A 192 7.53 -8.27 -4.17
C PRO A 192 8.98 -8.35 -3.64
N LEU A 193 9.29 -7.68 -2.54
CA LEU A 193 10.63 -7.71 -1.93
C LEU A 193 11.07 -9.14 -1.56
N SER A 194 10.12 -10.01 -1.21
CA SER A 194 10.37 -11.43 -0.95
C SER A 194 10.97 -12.20 -2.14
N SER A 195 10.82 -11.70 -3.37
CA SER A 195 11.37 -12.33 -4.59
C SER A 195 12.79 -11.87 -4.94
N ILE A 196 13.28 -10.82 -4.26
CA ILE A 196 14.61 -10.23 -4.51
C ILE A 196 15.46 -10.20 -3.24
N THR A 197 15.28 -11.19 -2.36
CA THR A 197 15.99 -11.30 -1.07
C THR A 197 17.50 -11.15 -1.22
N THR A 198 18.10 -11.85 -2.19
CA THR A 198 19.56 -11.77 -2.44
C THR A 198 20.05 -10.36 -2.80
N VAL A 199 19.19 -9.53 -3.40
CA VAL A 199 19.49 -8.13 -3.67
C VAL A 199 19.42 -7.34 -2.38
N VAL A 200 18.30 -7.45 -1.64
CA VAL A 200 18.11 -6.73 -0.36
C VAL A 200 19.19 -7.11 0.65
N ASP A 201 19.53 -8.39 0.78
CA ASP A 201 20.58 -8.89 1.68
C ASP A 201 21.95 -8.29 1.32
N SER A 202 22.26 -8.16 0.02
CA SER A 202 23.51 -7.50 -0.42
C SER A 202 23.55 -6.01 -0.06
N TYR A 203 22.41 -5.33 0.00
CA TYR A 203 22.33 -3.97 0.54
C TYR A 203 22.53 -3.99 2.06
N ILE A 204 21.93 -4.92 2.79
CA ILE A 204 22.07 -5.01 4.26
C ILE A 204 23.54 -5.27 4.65
N ASP A 205 24.21 -6.20 3.96
CA ASP A 205 25.61 -6.53 4.20
C ASP A 205 26.52 -5.32 3.94
N MET A 206 26.28 -4.61 2.83
CA MET A 206 27.05 -3.41 2.51
C MET A 206 26.77 -2.28 3.51
N ASP A 207 25.52 -2.08 3.92
CA ASP A 207 25.15 -1.08 4.92
C ASP A 207 25.91 -1.29 6.24
N ASN A 208 25.95 -2.53 6.73
CA ASN A 208 26.74 -2.90 7.91
C ASN A 208 28.23 -2.54 7.79
N SER A 209 28.80 -2.62 6.57
CA SER A 209 30.21 -2.32 6.32
C SER A 209 30.54 -0.83 6.24
N ILE A 210 29.58 0.00 5.82
CA ILE A 210 29.80 1.44 5.60
C ILE A 210 29.19 2.32 6.69
N ASN A 211 28.20 1.84 7.43
CA ASN A 211 27.38 2.67 8.33
C ASN A 211 28.25 3.38 9.38
N LEU A 212 29.25 2.70 9.93
CA LEU A 212 30.20 3.32 10.88
C LEU A 212 30.96 4.49 10.24
N LYS A 213 31.52 4.29 9.03
CA LYS A 213 32.25 5.34 8.28
C LYS A 213 31.34 6.49 7.89
N LEU A 214 30.11 6.20 7.47
CA LEU A 214 29.10 7.20 7.14
C LEU A 214 28.76 8.03 8.37
N LYS A 215 28.51 7.36 9.50
CA LYS A 215 28.21 8.00 10.78
C LYS A 215 29.33 8.95 11.21
N GLU A 216 30.57 8.49 11.22
CA GLU A 216 31.73 9.33 11.57
C GLU A 216 31.83 10.58 10.69
N ARG A 217 31.67 10.44 9.37
CA ARG A 217 31.75 11.57 8.44
C ARG A 217 30.55 12.53 8.59
N VAL A 218 29.35 12.01 8.85
CA VAL A 218 28.15 12.85 9.07
C VAL A 218 28.20 13.56 10.42
N ASP A 219 28.65 12.89 11.49
CA ASP A 219 28.83 13.50 12.81
C ASP A 219 29.81 14.68 12.73
N LYS A 220 30.91 14.52 11.96
CA LYS A 220 31.83 15.64 11.68
C LYS A 220 31.16 16.81 10.96
N LEU A 221 30.31 16.57 9.95
CA LEU A 221 29.56 17.64 9.29
C LEU A 221 28.63 18.39 10.25
N ILE A 222 28.06 17.68 11.24
CA ILE A 222 27.22 18.27 12.28
C ILE A 222 28.06 19.15 13.21
N GLU A 223 29.21 18.68 13.66
CA GLU A 223 30.16 19.43 14.49
C GLU A 223 30.64 20.72 13.79
N ASP A 224 30.98 20.60 12.51
CA ASP A 224 31.42 21.71 11.65
C ASP A 224 30.28 22.67 11.26
N LYS A 225 29.03 22.38 11.65
CA LYS A 225 27.81 23.14 11.30
C LYS A 225 27.70 23.38 9.79
N HIS A 226 27.94 22.33 9.01
CA HIS A 226 27.97 22.43 7.55
C HIS A 226 26.65 23.02 7.01
N PRO A 227 26.69 24.09 6.19
CA PRO A 227 25.48 24.85 5.81
C PRO A 227 24.50 24.05 4.93
N ARG A 228 24.99 22.98 4.29
CA ARG A 228 24.22 22.05 3.46
C ARG A 228 24.36 20.62 3.96
N LEU A 229 24.02 20.40 5.24
CA LEU A 229 24.22 19.12 5.92
C LEU A 229 23.54 17.95 5.19
N ALA A 230 22.30 18.14 4.73
CA ALA A 230 21.52 17.08 4.11
C ALA A 230 22.12 16.64 2.76
N GLU A 231 22.49 17.60 1.92
CA GLU A 231 23.13 17.37 0.63
C GLU A 231 24.52 16.75 0.80
N ALA A 232 25.36 17.32 1.67
CA ALA A 232 26.70 16.81 1.90
C ALA A 232 26.68 15.39 2.49
N ALA A 233 25.78 15.11 3.45
CA ALA A 233 25.62 13.75 3.97
C ALA A 233 25.19 12.76 2.87
N LYS A 234 24.30 13.19 1.97
CA LYS A 234 23.85 12.36 0.83
C LYS A 234 24.98 12.12 -0.17
N GLU A 235 25.81 13.11 -0.46
CA GLU A 235 27.00 12.98 -1.32
C GLU A 235 27.98 11.96 -0.73
N ILE A 236 28.26 12.04 0.58
CA ILE A 236 29.11 11.07 1.29
C ILE A 236 28.55 9.66 1.19
N ALA A 237 27.23 9.50 1.36
CA ALA A 237 26.61 8.19 1.18
C ALA A 237 26.75 7.70 -0.27
N CYS A 238 26.49 8.55 -1.28
CA CYS A 238 26.68 8.18 -2.68
C CYS A 238 28.13 7.73 -2.98
N GLU A 239 29.14 8.39 -2.40
CA GLU A 239 30.55 7.98 -2.49
C GLU A 239 30.77 6.59 -1.88
N LEU A 240 30.30 6.35 -0.65
CA LEU A 240 30.50 5.09 0.05
C LEU A 240 29.75 3.91 -0.60
N TRP A 241 28.65 4.20 -1.29
CA TRP A 241 27.85 3.23 -2.03
C TRP A 241 28.28 3.07 -3.50
N ALA A 242 29.32 3.78 -3.96
CA ALA A 242 29.74 3.79 -5.37
C ALA A 242 30.01 2.38 -5.93
N ASP A 243 30.64 1.51 -5.14
CA ASP A 243 31.05 0.18 -5.59
C ASP A 243 29.93 -0.87 -5.52
N HIS A 244 28.71 -0.49 -5.12
CA HIS A 244 27.60 -1.44 -5.09
C HIS A 244 27.13 -1.80 -6.51
N GLU A 245 27.28 -3.07 -6.89
CA GLU A 245 27.01 -3.55 -8.25
C GLU A 245 25.51 -3.75 -8.54
N ARG A 246 24.71 -4.15 -7.55
CA ARG A 246 23.29 -4.53 -7.74
C ARG A 246 22.34 -3.34 -7.62
N ARG A 247 22.35 -2.47 -8.63
CA ARG A 247 21.57 -1.22 -8.63
C ARG A 247 20.19 -1.32 -9.28
N SER A 248 19.94 -2.39 -10.01
CA SER A 248 18.69 -2.62 -10.73
C SER A 248 18.15 -4.02 -10.51
N ILE A 249 16.84 -4.17 -10.61
CA ILE A 249 16.12 -5.45 -10.61
C ILE A 249 15.32 -5.59 -11.91
N ASN A 250 14.95 -6.81 -12.27
CA ASN A 250 14.13 -7.10 -13.43
C ASN A 250 12.88 -7.87 -13.02
N ARG A 251 11.87 -7.89 -13.90
CA ARG A 251 10.71 -8.77 -13.77
C ARG A 251 11.18 -10.22 -13.58
N ASN A 252 10.57 -10.93 -12.64
CA ASN A 252 10.87 -12.33 -12.30
C ASN A 252 9.59 -13.18 -12.29
N SER A 253 9.72 -14.47 -11.97
CA SER A 253 8.58 -15.40 -11.94
C SER A 253 7.52 -15.07 -10.89
N ASP A 254 7.88 -14.33 -9.85
CA ASP A 254 6.99 -13.93 -8.76
C ASP A 254 6.37 -12.55 -9.00
N SER A 255 6.67 -11.91 -10.14
CA SER A 255 6.14 -10.62 -10.50
C SER A 255 4.71 -10.75 -11.02
N LEU A 256 3.81 -9.88 -10.54
CA LEU A 256 2.40 -9.86 -10.95
C LEU A 256 2.05 -8.52 -11.59
N ASP A 257 1.28 -8.53 -12.67
CA ASP A 257 0.73 -7.27 -13.18
C ASP A 257 -0.18 -6.62 -12.13
N LEU A 258 -0.11 -5.29 -11.98
CA LEU A 258 -0.82 -4.55 -10.94
C LEU A 258 -2.31 -4.86 -10.96
N VAL A 259 -2.90 -4.95 -12.16
CA VAL A 259 -4.31 -5.33 -12.37
C VAL A 259 -4.66 -6.66 -11.70
N HIS A 260 -3.77 -7.66 -11.77
CA HIS A 260 -3.98 -8.96 -11.17
C HIS A 260 -3.78 -8.92 -9.66
N LEU A 261 -2.74 -8.25 -9.19
CA LEU A 261 -2.51 -8.06 -7.75
C LEU A 261 -3.72 -7.42 -7.06
N LEU A 262 -4.29 -6.38 -7.67
CA LEU A 262 -5.50 -5.70 -7.17
C LEU A 262 -6.73 -6.60 -7.21
N THR A 263 -6.90 -7.35 -8.32
CA THR A 263 -8.02 -8.29 -8.46
C THR A 263 -7.95 -9.40 -7.42
N ILE A 264 -6.76 -9.93 -7.15
CA ILE A 264 -6.50 -10.92 -6.09
C ILE A 264 -6.90 -10.37 -4.73
N GLY A 265 -6.43 -9.17 -4.37
CA GLY A 265 -6.76 -8.55 -3.09
C GLY A 265 -8.26 -8.34 -2.89
N ALA A 266 -8.95 -7.89 -3.94
CA ALA A 266 -10.38 -7.52 -3.88
C ALA A 266 -11.34 -8.70 -4.03
N SER A 267 -10.90 -9.83 -4.60
CA SER A 267 -11.76 -10.99 -4.86
C SER A 267 -11.52 -12.16 -3.92
N THR A 268 -10.36 -12.23 -3.28
CA THR A 268 -10.04 -13.33 -2.37
C THR A 268 -10.83 -13.20 -1.06
N PRO A 269 -11.66 -14.19 -0.67
CA PRO A 269 -12.41 -14.13 0.59
C PRO A 269 -11.48 -14.07 1.80
N TRP A 270 -11.96 -13.50 2.92
CA TRP A 270 -11.19 -13.53 4.18
C TRP A 270 -10.90 -14.98 4.63
N GLY A 271 -9.74 -15.21 5.23
CA GLY A 271 -9.28 -16.55 5.64
C GLY A 271 -8.59 -17.36 4.54
N PHE A 272 -8.66 -16.92 3.28
CA PHE A 272 -7.87 -17.47 2.18
C PHE A 272 -6.62 -16.63 1.93
N ASP A 273 -5.59 -17.30 1.40
CA ASP A 273 -4.35 -16.64 1.00
C ASP A 273 -4.59 -15.72 -0.20
N ALA A 274 -4.19 -14.46 -0.05
CA ALA A 274 -4.26 -13.44 -1.10
C ALA A 274 -2.81 -13.02 -1.41
N PRO A 275 -2.11 -13.73 -2.32
CA PRO A 275 -0.71 -13.46 -2.61
C PRO A 275 -0.47 -11.98 -2.94
N GLY A 276 0.59 -11.43 -2.37
CA GLY A 276 0.92 -10.01 -2.54
C GLY A 276 0.27 -9.07 -1.51
N TRP A 277 -0.49 -9.60 -0.54
CA TRP A 277 -1.20 -8.80 0.47
C TRP A 277 -0.93 -9.30 1.89
N LEU A 278 -0.74 -8.37 2.83
CA LEU A 278 -0.64 -8.67 4.26
C LEU A 278 -2.04 -8.63 4.90
N PRO A 279 -2.52 -9.72 5.53
CA PRO A 279 -3.72 -9.67 6.35
C PRO A 279 -3.51 -8.86 7.63
N LEU A 280 -4.46 -7.99 7.93
CA LEU A 280 -4.57 -7.23 9.17
C LEU A 280 -5.85 -7.67 9.89
N ASP A 281 -5.66 -8.35 11.03
CA ASP A 281 -6.74 -8.84 11.87
C ASP A 281 -6.88 -8.00 13.14
N GLY A 282 -8.09 -7.53 13.40
CA GLY A 282 -8.44 -6.64 14.48
C GLY A 282 -8.28 -5.15 14.15
N LYS A 283 -9.18 -4.35 14.73
CA LYS A 283 -9.17 -2.88 14.61
C LYS A 283 -7.82 -2.25 14.98
N THR A 284 -7.12 -2.78 15.98
CA THR A 284 -5.81 -2.28 16.39
C THR A 284 -4.74 -2.44 15.30
N ALA A 285 -4.74 -3.56 14.57
CA ALA A 285 -3.79 -3.78 13.48
C ALA A 285 -4.05 -2.81 12.31
N ILE A 286 -5.33 -2.62 11.99
CA ILE A 286 -5.77 -1.69 10.93
C ILE A 286 -5.44 -0.25 11.30
N ASP A 287 -5.87 0.22 12.48
CA ASP A 287 -5.61 1.58 12.95
C ASP A 287 -4.10 1.84 13.09
N GLY A 288 -3.36 0.84 13.58
CA GLY A 288 -1.90 0.89 13.67
C GLY A 288 -1.25 1.04 12.30
N PHE A 289 -1.75 0.38 11.26
CA PHE A 289 -1.27 0.59 9.89
C PHE A 289 -1.61 2.00 9.38
N VAL A 290 -2.88 2.42 9.50
CA VAL A 290 -3.34 3.73 9.03
C VAL A 290 -2.51 4.86 9.64
N GLN A 291 -2.20 4.78 10.93
CA GLN A 291 -1.36 5.76 11.64
C GLN A 291 0.08 5.84 11.13
N ARG A 292 0.61 4.78 10.50
CA ARG A 292 1.95 4.77 9.88
C ARG A 292 2.00 5.41 8.49
N THR A 293 0.89 5.97 8.01
CA THR A 293 0.81 6.65 6.72
C THR A 293 0.57 8.15 6.92
N SER A 294 1.11 9.01 6.04
CA SER A 294 1.00 10.47 6.22
C SER A 294 -0.39 11.02 5.89
N GLY A 295 -1.18 10.29 5.12
CA GLY A 295 -2.55 10.65 4.77
C GLY A 295 -3.29 9.49 4.12
N SER A 296 -4.60 9.49 4.27
CA SER A 296 -5.50 8.52 3.65
C SER A 296 -6.57 9.24 2.83
N LEU A 297 -6.83 8.71 1.64
CA LEU A 297 -8.00 8.98 0.84
C LEU A 297 -8.86 7.70 0.87
N ARG A 298 -9.94 7.75 1.65
CA ARG A 298 -10.97 6.70 1.62
C ARG A 298 -11.76 6.85 0.32
N LEU A 299 -11.71 5.84 -0.54
CA LEU A 299 -12.37 5.85 -1.84
C LEU A 299 -13.76 5.19 -1.73
N ILE A 300 -13.86 4.08 -1.00
CA ILE A 300 -15.14 3.47 -0.61
C ILE A 300 -15.08 3.01 0.84
N GLU A 301 -16.18 3.26 1.57
CA GLU A 301 -16.45 2.62 2.86
C GLU A 301 -17.17 1.29 2.62
N ALA A 302 -16.74 0.23 3.32
CA ALA A 302 -17.32 -1.10 3.15
C ALA A 302 -18.83 -1.06 3.37
N TYR A 303 -19.61 -1.47 2.37
CA TYR A 303 -21.07 -1.40 2.41
C TYR A 303 -21.62 -2.72 2.94
N VAL A 304 -22.28 -2.71 4.12
CA VAL A 304 -23.25 -3.75 4.49
C VAL A 304 -24.62 -3.17 4.18
N ALA A 305 -25.17 -3.45 3.00
CA ALA A 305 -26.54 -3.07 2.69
C ALA A 305 -27.48 -3.89 3.59
N LEU A 306 -27.91 -3.34 4.72
CA LEU A 306 -29.22 -3.71 5.25
C LEU A 306 -30.24 -2.91 4.42
N PRO A 307 -31.20 -3.59 3.74
CA PRO A 307 -32.26 -2.87 3.06
C PRO A 307 -32.97 -1.97 4.09
N PRO A 308 -33.40 -0.76 3.72
CA PRO A 308 -34.17 0.08 4.62
C PRO A 308 -35.42 -0.72 5.01
N THR A 309 -35.55 -1.02 6.30
CA THR A 309 -36.81 -1.50 6.85
C THR A 309 -37.82 -0.37 6.61
N PRO A 310 -38.91 -0.58 5.86
CA PRO A 310 -39.90 0.46 5.69
C PRO A 310 -40.54 0.71 7.06
N GLU A 311 -40.20 1.84 7.68
CA GLU A 311 -40.92 2.34 8.84
C GLU A 311 -42.30 2.79 8.35
N ASN A 312 -43.31 1.94 8.54
CA ASN A 312 -44.71 2.28 8.38
C ASN A 312 -45.19 3.17 9.54
N THR A 313 -44.61 4.37 9.67
CA THR A 313 -45.15 5.41 10.55
C THR A 313 -45.57 6.59 9.68
N PRO A 314 -46.87 6.90 9.57
CA PRO A 314 -47.33 8.01 8.76
C PRO A 314 -46.94 9.32 9.45
N THR A 315 -45.85 9.94 8.99
CA THR A 315 -45.53 11.32 9.36
C THR A 315 -46.35 12.25 8.48
N THR A 316 -47.51 12.66 8.99
CA THR A 316 -48.17 13.90 8.56
C THR A 316 -47.25 15.06 8.89
N GLU A 317 -46.48 15.53 7.90
CA GLU A 317 -46.17 16.94 7.67
C GLU A 317 -45.37 17.08 6.37
N GLY A 318 -45.82 18.00 5.51
CA GLY A 318 -45.38 18.13 4.13
C GLY A 318 -43.92 18.53 3.99
N GLY A 319 -43.14 17.64 3.39
CA GLY A 319 -41.82 17.91 2.82
C GLY A 319 -41.49 16.77 1.87
N ALA A 320 -41.16 17.08 0.61
CA ALA A 320 -40.86 16.08 -0.40
C ALA A 320 -39.80 15.07 0.11
N PRO A 321 -39.94 13.76 -0.15
CA PRO A 321 -39.00 12.77 0.32
C PRO A 321 -37.64 13.00 -0.36
N GLN A 322 -36.64 13.40 0.42
CA GLN A 322 -35.25 13.30 -0.01
C GLN A 322 -34.89 11.81 0.00
N SER A 323 -34.76 11.23 -1.19
CA SER A 323 -34.11 9.94 -1.41
C SER A 323 -32.75 9.92 -0.69
N PRO A 324 -32.42 8.87 0.10
CA PRO A 324 -31.12 8.79 0.75
C PRO A 324 -30.03 8.60 -0.31
N LYS A 325 -29.39 9.70 -0.71
CA LYS A 325 -28.19 9.67 -1.55
C LYS A 325 -27.07 9.05 -0.73
N GLY A 326 -26.43 8.01 -1.28
CA GLY A 326 -25.21 7.42 -0.73
C GLY A 326 -24.21 8.51 -0.38
N LYS A 327 -23.66 8.47 0.83
CA LYS A 327 -22.72 9.49 1.29
C LYS A 327 -21.32 9.09 0.83
N ILE A 328 -20.90 9.60 -0.32
CA ILE A 328 -19.50 9.59 -0.75
C ILE A 328 -18.72 10.46 0.25
N VAL A 329 -17.85 9.85 1.05
CA VAL A 329 -16.95 10.57 1.97
C VAL A 329 -15.55 10.59 1.38
N ALA A 330 -15.32 11.49 0.41
CA ALA A 330 -13.97 11.87 0.01
C ALA A 330 -13.44 12.90 1.02
N SER A 331 -12.86 12.44 2.12
CA SER A 331 -12.20 13.32 3.10
C SER A 331 -10.72 12.97 3.21
N LEU A 332 -9.85 13.93 2.88
CA LEU A 332 -8.41 13.86 3.17
C LEU A 332 -8.19 14.06 4.68
N ASN A 333 -7.93 12.99 5.42
CA ASN A 333 -7.55 13.12 6.83
C ASN A 333 -6.06 13.50 6.93
N LYS A 334 -5.78 14.74 7.36
CA LYS A 334 -4.44 15.15 7.82
C LYS A 334 -4.27 14.72 9.27
N ALA A 335 -3.63 13.58 9.53
CA ALA A 335 -3.21 13.23 10.88
C ALA A 335 -1.99 12.30 10.85
N ALA A 336 -0.78 12.88 10.97
CA ALA A 336 0.40 12.26 11.59
C ALA A 336 1.56 13.26 11.61
N GLU A 337 1.53 14.24 12.52
CA GLU A 337 2.74 14.95 12.96
C GLU A 337 2.95 14.66 14.46
N GLY A 338 4.05 13.93 14.75
CA GLY A 338 4.71 13.90 16.05
C GLY A 338 4.01 13.13 17.18
N LYS A 339 4.15 11.79 17.21
CA LYS A 339 4.12 11.04 18.47
C LYS A 339 5.11 9.86 18.43
N ASP A 340 6.08 9.92 19.32
CA ASP A 340 7.03 8.86 19.64
C ASP A 340 6.29 7.68 20.29
N TRP A 341 6.46 6.45 19.78
CA TRP A 341 5.76 5.29 20.33
C TRP A 341 6.52 3.96 20.18
N THR A 342 7.22 3.59 21.26
CA THR A 342 7.56 2.19 21.55
C THR A 342 6.35 1.45 22.16
N PRO A 343 6.02 0.23 21.72
CA PRO A 343 4.96 -0.58 22.33
C PRO A 343 5.32 -0.97 23.77
N LYS A 344 4.44 -0.66 24.74
CA LYS A 344 4.55 -1.22 26.10
C LYS A 344 4.12 -2.69 26.09
N GLN A 345 5.01 -3.57 26.55
CA GLN A 345 4.68 -4.95 26.87
C GLN A 345 3.55 -4.99 27.90
N THR A 346 2.48 -5.72 27.59
CA THR A 346 1.45 -6.08 28.56
C THR A 346 1.90 -7.34 29.30
N ASN A 347 2.27 -7.18 30.57
CA ASN A 347 2.56 -8.29 31.47
C ASN A 347 1.32 -9.18 31.66
N SER A 348 1.28 -10.34 31.03
CA SER A 348 0.33 -11.41 31.37
C SER A 348 0.97 -12.34 32.42
N GLY A 349 0.97 -11.93 33.68
CA GLY A 349 1.35 -12.75 34.82
C GLY A 349 0.18 -12.97 35.76
N LYS A 350 -0.67 -13.96 35.50
CA LYS A 350 -1.59 -14.50 36.52
C LYS A 350 -0.93 -15.69 37.20
N ALA A 351 -0.38 -15.45 38.38
CA ALA A 351 0.07 -16.49 39.30
C ALA A 351 -1.13 -17.32 39.77
N VAL A 352 -1.10 -18.62 39.50
CA VAL A 352 -2.02 -19.60 40.10
C VAL A 352 -1.39 -20.06 41.41
N SER A 353 -1.98 -19.64 42.52
CA SER A 353 -1.62 -20.06 43.88
C SER A 353 -2.11 -21.50 44.12
N ARG A 354 -1.18 -22.42 44.37
CA ARG A 354 -1.45 -23.77 44.89
C ARG A 354 -1.06 -23.77 46.37
N LYS A 355 -2.04 -23.75 47.26
CA LYS A 355 -1.84 -24.05 48.69
C LYS A 355 -1.74 -25.57 48.86
N LEU A 356 -0.60 -26.01 49.38
CA LEU A 356 -0.42 -27.31 50.03
C LEU A 356 -1.04 -27.25 51.43
N SER A 357 -1.76 -28.29 51.81
CA SER A 357 -2.14 -28.57 53.19
C SER A 357 -1.70 -29.99 53.52
N VAL A 358 -0.72 -30.05 54.44
CA VAL A 358 -0.19 -31.15 55.27
C VAL A 358 0.26 -32.42 54.53
#